data_AF-A0A7C6ZIV2-F1
#
_entry.id   AF-A0A7C6ZIV2-F1
#
_cell.length_a   1.000
_cell.length_b   1.000
_cell.length_c   1.000
_cell.angle_alpha   90.00
_cell.angle_beta   90.00
_cell.angle_gamma   90.00
#
_symmetry.space_group_name_H-M   'P 1'
#
loop_
_entity.id
_entity.type
_entity.pdbx_description
1 polymer ?
#
loop_
_entity_poly.entity_id
_entity_poly.type
_entity_poly.pdbx_seq_one_letter_code
_entity_poly.pdbx_strand_id
1 'polypeptide(L)' 'ADATAGEAPLNEVDLAVNGNDVMKILGIPPGPEVGAVLRELLEIVLDDPSKNRREYLIDILPGLHRSLTRNSRA' A
#
# COMPACT_ATOMS: atom_id res chain seq x y z
N ALA A 1 4.66 31.18 4.11
CA ALA A 1 3.58 30.25 4.49
C ALA A 1 3.91 28.92 3.82
N ASP A 2 4.57 28.05 4.57
CA ASP A 2 5.04 26.74 4.10
C ASP A 2 3.92 25.74 4.39
N ALA A 3 3.17 25.39 3.35
CA ALA A 3 2.07 24.43 3.43
C ALA A 3 1.93 23.72 2.09
N THR A 4 2.95 22.95 1.71
CA THR A 4 2.82 21.94 0.64
C THR A 4 2.39 20.62 1.28
N ALA A 5 1.16 20.61 1.83
CA ALA A 5 0.45 19.39 2.16
C ALA A 5 -0.27 18.93 0.88
N GLY A 6 0.42 18.15 0.06
CA GLY A 6 -0.12 17.71 -1.22
C GLY A 6 0.88 16.91 -2.06
N GLU A 7 1.60 15.97 -1.46
CA GLU A 7 2.30 14.96 -2.26
C GLU A 7 1.26 13.97 -2.81
N ALA A 8 0.62 14.32 -3.92
CA ALA A 8 0.09 13.34 -4.87
C ALA A 8 1.07 13.29 -6.07
N PRO A 9 1.28 12.15 -6.75
CA PRO A 9 0.42 10.97 -6.78
C PRO A 9 1.16 9.69 -6.36
N LEU A 10 0.49 8.75 -5.69
CA LEU A 10 0.93 7.35 -5.76
C LEU A 10 0.66 6.92 -7.21
N ASN A 11 1.69 7.06 -8.07
CA ASN A 11 1.74 6.80 -9.52
C ASN A 11 0.46 6.21 -10.12
N GLU A 12 -0.19 6.96 -11.03
CA GLU A 12 -1.43 6.81 -11.83
C GLU A 12 -1.98 5.40 -12.17
N VAL A 13 -1.87 4.45 -11.25
CA VAL A 13 -2.47 3.13 -11.29
C VAL A 13 -3.48 3.10 -10.17
N ASP A 14 -4.75 3.10 -10.57
CA ASP A 14 -5.86 2.97 -9.64
C ASP A 14 -5.82 1.56 -9.05
N LEU A 15 -5.13 1.41 -7.91
CA LEU A 15 -5.12 0.16 -7.17
C LEU A 15 -6.57 -0.16 -6.78
N ALA A 16 -6.97 -1.43 -6.94
CA ALA A 16 -8.30 -1.91 -6.56
C ALA A 16 -8.56 -1.84 -5.04
N VAL A 17 -7.53 -1.46 -4.26
CA VAL A 17 -7.58 -1.15 -2.84
C VAL A 17 -6.94 0.22 -2.59
N ASN A 18 -7.45 0.94 -1.61
CA ASN A 18 -6.90 2.23 -1.20
C ASN A 18 -6.33 2.17 0.23
N GLY A 19 -5.71 3.27 0.68
CA GLY A 19 -5.14 3.33 2.04
C GLY A 19 -6.15 3.08 3.15
N ASN A 20 -7.43 3.43 2.97
CA ASN A 20 -8.49 3.15 3.94
C ASN A 20 -8.82 1.66 4.03
N ASP A 21 -8.78 0.94 2.90
CA ASP A 21 -8.92 -0.52 2.90
C ASP A 21 -7.75 -1.16 3.64
N VAL A 22 -6.52 -0.73 3.35
CA VAL A 22 -5.30 -1.21 4.04
C VAL A 22 -5.40 -1.00 5.55
N MET A 23 -5.77 0.19 6.00
CA MET A 23 -5.95 0.50 7.43
C MET A 23 -6.99 -0.39 8.09
N LYS A 24 -8.15 -0.60 7.44
CA LYS A 24 -9.23 -1.44 7.99
C LYS A 24 -8.86 -2.91 8.06
N ILE A 25 -8.16 -3.43 7.06
CA ILE A 25 -7.83 -4.85 6.95
C ILE A 25 -6.67 -5.21 7.87
N LEU A 26 -5.62 -4.39 7.88
CA LEU A 26 -4.45 -4.63 8.72
C LEU A 26 -4.62 -4.13 10.15
N GLY A 27 -5.61 -3.26 10.41
CA GLY A 27 -5.84 -2.65 11.72
C GLY A 27 -4.74 -1.68 12.14
N ILE A 28 -4.07 -1.05 11.16
CA ILE A 28 -2.94 -0.14 11.40
C ILE A 28 -3.38 1.33 11.32
N PRO A 29 -2.78 2.23 12.11
CA PRO A 29 -3.10 3.65 12.08
C PRO A 29 -2.64 4.31 10.78
N PRO A 30 -3.22 5.47 10.40
CA PRO A 30 -2.71 6.26 9.28
C PRO A 30 -1.26 6.66 9.53
N GLY A 31 -0.39 6.39 8.55
CA GLY A 31 1.03 6.67 8.70
C GLY A 31 1.87 6.14 7.55
N PRO A 32 3.22 6.27 7.65
CA PRO A 32 4.14 5.85 6.59
C PRO A 32 4.07 4.35 6.28
N GLU A 33 3.66 3.53 7.26
CA GLU A 33 3.48 2.08 7.06
C GLU A 33 2.41 1.76 6.02
N VAL A 34 1.28 2.49 6.01
CA VAL A 34 0.23 2.34 4.99
C VAL A 34 0.79 2.72 3.62
N GLY A 35 1.56 3.81 3.54
CA GLY A 35 2.21 4.24 2.32
C GLY A 35 3.22 3.20 1.78
N ALA A 36 4.00 2.57 2.66
CA ALA A 36 4.92 1.51 2.28
C ALA A 36 4.17 0.29 1.70
N VAL A 37 3.09 -0.15 2.34
CA VAL A 37 2.25 -1.25 1.84
C VAL A 37 1.67 -0.92 0.46
N LEU A 38 1.12 0.30 0.28
CA LEU A 38 0.57 0.72 -1.01
C LEU A 38 1.63 0.78 -2.12
N ARG A 39 2.86 1.19 -1.79
CA ARG A 39 3.98 1.22 -2.75
C ARG A 39 4.33 -0.19 -3.23
N GLU A 40 4.43 -1.15 -2.32
CA GLU A 40 4.70 -2.55 -2.71
C GLU A 40 3.56 -3.14 -3.56
N LEU A 41 2.30 -2.87 -3.20
CA LEU A 41 1.15 -3.31 -4.01
C LEU A 41 1.20 -2.71 -5.42
N LEU A 42 1.59 -1.44 -5.51
CA LEU A 42 1.79 -0.77 -6.79
C LEU A 42 2.89 -1.45 -7.60
N GLU A 43 4.04 -1.78 -7.01
CA GLU A 43 5.11 -2.50 -7.71
C GLU A 43 4.64 -3.87 -8.25
N ILE A 44 3.85 -4.61 -7.47
CA ILE A 44 3.27 -5.90 -7.90
C ILE A 44 2.33 -5.72 -9.10
N VAL A 45 1.54 -4.65 -9.12
CA VAL A 45 0.60 -4.34 -10.20
C VAL A 45 1.31 -3.78 -11.43
N LEU A 46 2.39 -3.01 -11.25
CA LEU A 46 3.23 -2.55 -12.34
C LEU A 46 3.93 -3.71 -13.04
N ASP A 47 4.33 -4.75 -12.30
CA ASP A 47 4.88 -6.00 -12.85
C ASP A 47 3.81 -6.86 -13.55
N ASP A 48 2.63 -7.00 -12.94
CA ASP A 48 1.50 -7.73 -13.53
C ASP A 48 0.17 -7.00 -13.25
N PRO A 49 -0.38 -6.27 -14.24
CA PRO A 49 -1.63 -5.52 -14.05
C PRO A 49 -2.84 -6.43 -13.78
N SER A 50 -2.77 -7.71 -14.11
CA SER A 50 -3.84 -8.70 -13.83
C SER A 50 -3.99 -8.99 -12.34
N LYS A 51 -2.97 -8.66 -11.54
CA LYS A 51 -3.00 -8.75 -10.07
C LYS A 51 -3.75 -7.58 -9.43
N ASN A 52 -4.12 -6.54 -10.18
CA ASN A 52 -4.90 -5.40 -9.68
C ASN A 52 -6.38 -5.76 -9.43
N ARG A 53 -6.60 -6.77 -8.59
CA ARG A 53 -7.92 -7.25 -8.20
C ARG A 53 -8.03 -7.15 -6.69
N ARG A 54 -9.11 -6.54 -6.23
CA ARG A 54 -9.36 -6.27 -4.81
C ARG A 54 -9.14 -7.53 -3.96
N GLU A 55 -9.73 -8.65 -4.34
CA GLU A 55 -9.60 -9.93 -3.62
C GLU A 55 -8.16 -10.41 -3.51
N TYR A 56 -7.39 -10.33 -4.60
CA TYR A 56 -5.98 -10.72 -4.62
C TYR A 56 -5.12 -9.80 -3.74
N LEU A 57 -5.28 -8.48 -3.88
CA LEU A 57 -4.51 -7.51 -3.11
C LEU A 57 -4.80 -7.65 -1.61
N ILE A 58 -6.06 -7.87 -1.23
CA ILE A 58 -6.47 -8.10 0.17
C ILE A 58 -5.87 -9.40 0.73
N ASP A 59 -5.82 -10.47 -0.06
CA ASP A 59 -5.26 -11.76 0.37
C ASP A 59 -3.77 -11.65 0.72
N ILE A 60 -3.01 -10.89 -0.06
CA ILE A 60 -1.56 -10.75 0.14
C ILE A 60 -1.17 -9.69 1.19
N LEU A 61 -2.09 -8.79 1.56
CA LEU A 61 -1.84 -7.68 2.51
C LEU A 61 -1.15 -8.12 3.82
N PRO A 62 -1.63 -9.16 4.54
CA PRO A 62 -1.01 -9.56 5.81
C PRO A 62 0.40 -10.13 5.64
N GLY A 63 0.65 -10.81 4.51
CA GLY A 63 1.97 -11.32 4.17
C GLY A 63 2.95 -10.19 3.89
N LEU A 64 2.49 -9.20 3.11
CA LEU A 64 3.28 -8.03 2.73
C LEU A 64 3.65 -7.17 3.93
N HIS A 65 2.66 -6.85 4.78
CA HIS A 65 2.86 -6.09 6.02
C HIS A 65 3.91 -6.74 6.92
N ARG A 66 3.80 -8.06 7.15
CA ARG A 66 4.76 -8.81 7.98
C ARG A 66 6.17 -8.79 7.41
N SER A 67 6.33 -8.81 6.09
CA SER A 67 7.63 -8.70 5.44
C SER A 67 8.23 -7.31 5.63
N LEU A 68 7.45 -6.26 5.40
CA LEU A 68 7.87 -4.87 5.58
C LEU A 68 8.31 -4.57 7.03
N THR A 69 7.51 -4.97 8.03
CA THR A 69 7.85 -4.75 9.45
C THR A 69 9.10 -5.52 9.89
N ARG A 70 9.41 -6.68 9.27
CA ARG A 70 10.62 -7.45 9.59
C ARG A 70 11.87 -6.90 8.93
N ASN A 71 11.77 -6.34 7.72
CA ASN A 71 12.92 -5.84 6.98
C ASN A 71 13.46 -4.52 7.55
N SER A 72 12.64 -3.73 8.25
CA SER A 72 13.06 -2.49 8.93
C SER A 72 13.82 -2.70 10.26
N ARG A 73 14.18 -3.93 10.62
CA ARG A 73 14.96 -4.28 11.83
C ARG A 73 16.41 -4.70 11.56
N ALA A 74 16.89 -4.52 10.33
CA ALA A 74 18.31 -4.74 9.97
C ALA A 74 19.12 -3.45 10.04
#